data_AF-A0A538AZV3-F1
#
_entry.id   AF-A0A538AZV3-F1
#
_cell.length_a   1.000
_cell.length_b   1.000
_cell.length_c   1.000
_cell.angle_alpha   90.00
_cell.angle_beta   90.00
_cell.angle_gamma   90.00
#
_symmetry.space_group_name_H-M   'P 1'
#
loop_
_entity.id
_entity.type
_entity.pdbx_description
1 polymer ?
#
loop_
_entity_poly.entity_id
_entity_poly.type
_entity_poly.pdbx_seq_one_letter_code
_entity_poly.pdbx_strand_id
1 'polypeptide(L)'
;MAATSVDGYLRALPEAQRAALEKLRKTIRAAAPEATEAISYQMPAFKMHGRFLVSYAAFKDHCSLFPASYAVMETLGEELKPYFSGRGTLRFTPEKPIPPAL
;
A
#
# COMPACT_ATOMS: atom_id res chain seq x y z
N MET A 1 -22.41 2.72 2.00
CA MET A 1 -21.82 3.31 3.21
C MET A 1 -20.33 3.47 2.98
N ALA A 2 -19.81 4.70 2.99
CA ALA A 2 -18.40 4.96 2.73
C ALA A 2 -17.55 4.25 3.78
N ALA A 3 -16.55 3.49 3.36
CA ALA A 3 -15.68 2.76 4.26
C ALA A 3 -14.90 3.73 5.15
N THR A 4 -15.35 3.92 6.39
CA THR A 4 -14.68 4.74 7.42
C THR A 4 -13.40 4.10 7.95
N SER A 5 -13.04 2.91 7.46
CA SER A 5 -11.86 2.15 7.91
C SER A 5 -11.27 1.35 6.75
N VAL A 6 -9.94 1.14 6.81
CA VAL A 6 -9.17 0.32 5.85
C VAL A 6 -9.82 -1.07 5.67
N ASP A 7 -10.26 -1.67 6.77
CA ASP A 7 -10.95 -2.96 6.76
C ASP A 7 -12.27 -2.96 5.98
N GLY A 8 -13.01 -1.84 6.00
CA GLY A 8 -14.21 -1.67 5.19
C GLY A 8 -13.89 -1.56 3.71
N TYR A 9 -12.82 -0.84 3.36
CA TYR A 9 -12.34 -0.73 1.99
C TYR A 9 -11.90 -2.09 1.45
N LEU A 10 -11.10 -2.84 2.22
CA LEU A 10 -10.63 -4.18 1.85
C LEU A 10 -11.77 -5.18 1.67
N ARG A 11 -12.81 -5.12 2.51
CA ARG A 11 -14.00 -5.97 2.39
C ARG A 11 -14.86 -5.68 1.16
N ALA A 12 -14.80 -4.45 0.64
CA ALA A 12 -15.50 -4.07 -0.58
C ALA A 12 -14.77 -4.51 -1.86
N LEU A 13 -13.51 -4.97 -1.75
CA LEU A 13 -12.72 -5.42 -2.88
C LEU A 13 -12.96 -6.90 -3.20
N PRO A 14 -12.73 -7.31 -4.46
CA PRO A 14 -12.73 -8.72 -4.81
C PRO A 14 -11.59 -9.46 -4.10
N GLU A 15 -11.79 -10.76 -3.90
CA GLU A 15 -10.92 -11.60 -3.05
C GLU A 15 -9.44 -11.54 -3.44
N ALA A 16 -9.14 -11.55 -4.75
CA ALA A 16 -7.76 -11.51 -5.25
C ALA A 16 -7.04 -10.21 -4.88
N GLN A 17 -7.69 -9.06 -5.11
CA GLN A 17 -7.15 -7.74 -4.77
C GLN A 17 -7.07 -7.55 -3.25
N ARG A 18 -8.11 -7.99 -2.54
CA ARG A 18 -8.14 -7.97 -1.07
C ARG A 18 -6.96 -8.74 -0.49
N ALA A 19 -6.72 -9.98 -0.93
CA ALA A 19 -5.61 -10.79 -0.44
C ALA A 19 -4.24 -10.14 -0.72
N ALA A 20 -4.09 -9.51 -1.88
CA ALA A 20 -2.87 -8.78 -2.25
C ALA A 20 -2.65 -7.54 -1.36
N LEU A 21 -3.69 -6.72 -1.15
CA LEU A 21 -3.61 -5.54 -0.28
C LEU A 21 -3.46 -5.89 1.20
N GLU A 22 -4.06 -7.00 1.66
CA GLU A 22 -3.87 -7.48 3.03
C GLU A 22 -2.43 -7.94 3.29
N LYS A 23 -1.81 -8.62 2.32
CA LYS A 23 -0.38 -8.94 2.39
C LYS A 23 0.46 -7.67 2.45
N LEU A 24 0.23 -6.73 1.54
CA LEU A 24 0.93 -5.45 1.51
C LEU A 24 0.78 -4.69 2.83
N ARG A 25 -0.43 -4.62 3.39
CA ARG A 25 -0.72 -3.99 4.70
C ARG A 25 0.15 -4.60 5.80
N LYS A 26 0.25 -5.93 5.85
CA LYS A 26 1.10 -6.64 6.83
C LYS A 26 2.57 -6.31 6.62
N THR A 27 3.04 -6.28 5.38
CA THR A 27 4.42 -5.95 5.05
C THR A 27 4.78 -4.52 5.47
N ILE A 28 3.95 -3.53 5.11
CA ILE A 28 4.17 -2.12 5.51
C ILE A 28 4.19 -1.97 7.03
N ARG A 29 3.28 -2.67 7.73
CA ARG A 29 3.22 -2.64 9.19
C ARG A 29 4.42 -3.33 9.86
N ALA A 30 5.01 -4.34 9.21
CA ALA A 30 6.24 -4.97 9.68
C ALA A 30 7.46 -4.07 9.48
N ALA A 31 7.56 -3.40 8.32
CA ALA A 31 8.63 -2.47 8.00
C ALA A 31 8.54 -1.16 8.83
N ALA A 32 7.32 -0.67 9.06
CA ALA A 32 7.03 0.56 9.80
C ALA A 32 5.99 0.31 10.91
N PRO A 33 6.36 -0.35 12.01
CA PRO A 33 5.44 -0.68 13.11
C PRO A 33 4.88 0.56 13.81
N GLU A 34 5.57 1.70 13.72
CA GLU A 34 5.14 2.99 14.27
C GLU A 34 4.16 3.74 13.35
N ALA A 35 3.91 3.24 12.13
CA ALA A 35 2.96 3.86 11.22
C ALA A 35 1.51 3.57 11.63
N THR A 36 0.68 4.61 11.60
CA THR A 36 -0.75 4.57 11.88
C THR A 36 -1.56 4.48 10.59
N GLU A 37 -2.55 3.60 10.56
CA GLU A 37 -3.48 3.45 9.44
C GLU A 37 -4.55 4.54 9.44
N ALA A 38 -4.83 5.10 8.27
CA ALA A 38 -5.84 6.12 8.05
C ALA A 38 -6.49 5.91 6.66
N ILE A 39 -7.69 6.42 6.47
CA ILE A 39 -8.27 6.60 5.13
C ILE A 39 -7.95 8.03 4.68
N SER A 40 -7.32 8.18 3.52
CA SER A 40 -7.06 9.49 2.90
C SER A 40 -7.46 9.41 1.43
N TYR A 41 -8.13 10.45 0.90
CA TYR A 41 -8.63 10.44 -0.47
C TYR A 41 -9.45 9.19 -0.85
N GLN A 42 -10.26 8.67 0.08
CA GLN A 42 -11.05 7.42 -0.10
C GLN A 42 -10.21 6.15 -0.27
N MET A 43 -8.92 6.18 0.07
CA MET A 43 -8.00 5.04 -0.04
C MET A 43 -7.29 4.79 1.29
N PRO A 44 -6.92 3.53 1.58
CA PRO A 44 -6.03 3.22 2.67
C PRO A 44 -4.69 3.96 2.57
N ALA A 45 -4.26 4.49 3.71
CA ALA A 45 -3.00 5.21 3.86
C ALA A 45 -2.35 4.91 5.22
N PHE A 46 -1.04 4.92 5.25
CA PHE A 46 -0.22 4.89 6.45
C PHE A 46 0.39 6.26 6.69
N LYS A 47 0.39 6.68 7.95
CA LYS A 47 1.00 7.92 8.43
C LYS A 47 1.98 7.60 9.55
N MET A 48 3.18 8.15 9.51
CA MET A 48 4.20 7.97 10.55
C MET A 48 4.49 9.33 11.20
N HIS A 49 4.37 9.42 12.52
CA HIS A 49 4.49 10.68 13.27
C HIS A 49 3.68 11.85 12.68
N GLY A 50 2.45 11.57 12.23
CA GLY A 50 1.56 12.58 11.61
C GLY A 50 1.90 12.96 10.16
N ARG A 51 2.99 12.42 9.59
CA ARG A 51 3.35 12.61 8.18
C ARG A 51 2.79 11.48 7.33
N PHE A 52 2.29 11.80 6.14
CA PHE A 52 1.88 10.79 5.17
C PHE A 52 3.10 9.95 4.77
N LEU A 53 3.00 8.62 4.85
CA LEU A 53 4.08 7.69 4.53
C LEU A 53 3.81 7.02 3.18
N VAL A 54 2.65 6.39 3.05
CA VAL A 54 2.29 5.63 1.85
C VAL A 54 0.78 5.45 1.77
N SER A 55 0.20 5.46 0.58
CA SER A 55 -1.18 5.03 0.32
C SER A 55 -1.19 3.87 -0.64
N TYR A 56 -2.22 3.03 -0.57
CA TYR A 56 -2.43 1.96 -1.54
C TYR A 56 -3.89 1.87 -1.92
N ALA A 57 -4.12 1.44 -3.16
CA ALA A 57 -5.44 1.26 -3.71
C ALA A 57 -5.48 0.05 -4.64
N ALA A 58 -6.64 -0.58 -4.72
CA ALA A 58 -6.92 -1.58 -5.74
C ALA A 58 -7.64 -0.92 -6.93
N PHE A 59 -7.15 -1.26 -8.12
CA PHE A 59 -7.76 -0.96 -9.40
C PHE A 59 -8.35 -2.25 -10.00
N LYS A 60 -9.03 -2.12 -11.14
CA LYS A 60 -9.73 -3.22 -11.81
C LYS A 60 -8.82 -4.43 -12.06
N ASP A 61 -7.63 -4.19 -12.61
CA ASP A 61 -6.68 -5.24 -13.02
C ASP A 61 -5.41 -5.34 -12.16
N HIS A 62 -5.20 -4.38 -11.25
CA HIS A 62 -3.93 -4.28 -10.51
C HIS A 62 -4.10 -3.54 -9.19
N CYS A 63 -3.11 -3.64 -8.33
CA CYS A 63 -2.98 -2.82 -7.14
C CYS A 63 -1.87 -1.79 -7.35
N SER A 64 -2.04 -0.62 -6.74
CA SER A 64 -1.05 0.45 -6.79
C SER A 64 -0.71 0.93 -5.40
N LEU A 65 0.56 1.21 -5.17
CA LEU A 65 1.14 1.80 -3.97
C LEU A 65 1.69 3.18 -4.33
N PHE A 66 1.34 4.17 -3.53
CA PHE A 66 1.71 5.58 -3.66
C PHE A 66 2.53 5.99 -2.43
N PRO A 67 3.86 5.80 -2.44
CA PRO A 67 4.73 6.37 -1.41
C PRO A 67 4.62 7.90 -1.38
N ALA A 68 4.76 8.47 -0.19
CA ALA A 68 4.72 9.92 0.04
C ALA A 68 5.93 10.66 -0.55
N SER A 69 7.08 9.98 -0.61
CA SER A 69 8.33 10.59 -1.05
C SER A 69 9.34 9.52 -1.48
N TYR A 70 10.35 9.95 -2.23
CA TYR A 70 11.52 9.13 -2.56
C TYR A 70 12.25 8.61 -1.31
N ALA A 71 12.24 9.36 -0.21
CA ALA A 71 12.82 8.89 1.06
C ALA A 71 12.09 7.65 1.60
N VAL A 72 10.76 7.58 1.45
CA VAL A 72 10.01 6.36 1.75
C VAL A 72 10.43 5.24 0.80
N MET A 73 10.71 5.52 -0.47
CA MET A 73 11.23 4.51 -1.40
C MET A 73 12.60 3.98 -1.01
N GLU A 74 13.51 4.84 -0.53
CA GLU A 74 14.81 4.39 0.00
C GLU A 74 14.63 3.51 1.24
N THR A 75 13.65 3.86 2.09
CA THR A 75 13.31 3.07 3.28
C THR A 75 12.64 1.74 2.91
N LEU A 76 11.84 1.72 1.84
CA LEU A 76 11.17 0.54 1.31
C LEU A 76 12.12 -0.40 0.54
N GLY A 77 13.38 0.00 0.35
CA GLY A 77 14.43 -0.84 -0.22
C GLY A 77 14.46 -0.91 -1.77
N GLU A 78 15.63 -1.27 -2.30
CA GLU A 78 15.85 -1.42 -3.75
C GLU A 78 15.04 -2.59 -4.36
N GLU A 79 14.58 -3.53 -3.54
CA GLU A 79 13.80 -4.71 -3.97
C GLU A 79 12.45 -4.32 -4.60
N LEU A 80 11.96 -3.11 -4.33
CA LEU A 80 10.74 -2.59 -4.91
C LEU A 80 10.93 -1.78 -6.20
N LYS A 81 12.18 -1.46 -6.58
CA LYS A 81 12.50 -0.81 -7.86
C LYS A 81 11.91 -1.51 -9.09
N PRO A 82 11.88 -2.86 -9.22
CA PRO A 82 11.27 -3.51 -10.38
C PRO A 82 9.74 -3.36 -10.45
N TYR A 83 9.07 -3.05 -9.34
CA TYR A 83 7.63 -2.79 -9.30
C TYR A 83 7.30 -1.31 -9.57
N PHE A 84 8.31 -0.48 -9.74
CA PHE A 84 8.15 0.95 -9.91
C PHE A 84 7.57 1.27 -11.29
N SER A 85 6.54 2.10 -11.29
CA SER A 85 5.83 2.57 -12.47
C SER A 85 5.85 4.09 -12.49
N GLY A 86 6.65 4.65 -13.40
CA GLY A 86 6.71 6.09 -13.65
C GLY A 86 7.28 6.91 -12.47
N ARG A 87 6.57 7.96 -12.09
CA ARG A 87 7.08 9.08 -11.25
C ARG A 87 6.94 8.91 -9.74
N GLY A 88 6.57 7.74 -9.23
CA GLY A 88 6.29 7.64 -7.80
C GLY A 88 5.40 6.49 -7.34
N THR A 89 4.97 5.61 -8.24
CA THR A 89 3.91 4.64 -7.92
C THR A 89 4.43 3.24 -8.14
N LEU A 90 4.21 2.32 -7.21
CA LEU A 90 4.48 0.91 -7.44
C LEU A 90 3.22 0.23 -7.93
N ARG A 91 3.32 -0.51 -9.01
CA ARG A 91 2.22 -1.26 -9.59
C ARG A 91 2.51 -2.74 -9.43
N PHE A 92 1.60 -3.45 -8.78
CA PHE A 92 1.73 -4.87 -8.54
C PHE A 92 0.40 -5.56 -8.80
N THR A 93 0.44 -6.87 -9.01
CA THR A 93 -0.75 -7.68 -9.23
C THR A 93 -0.86 -8.73 -8.14
N PRO A 94 -2.03 -9.35 -7.92
CA PRO A 94 -2.16 -10.48 -7.00
C PRO A 94 -1.22 -11.64 -7.37
N GLU A 95 -0.94 -11.80 -8.66
CA GLU A 95 -0.04 -12.84 -9.21
C GLU A 95 1.45 -12.50 -9.02
N LYS A 96 1.80 -11.21 -9.01
CA LYS A 96 3.14 -10.71 -8.70
C LYS A 96 3.07 -9.75 -7.50
N PRO A 97 2.88 -10.29 -6.28
CA PRO A 97 2.82 -9.46 -5.09
C PRO A 97 4.18 -8.83 -4.82
N ILE A 98 4.16 -7.67 -4.16
CA ILE A 98 5.37 -7.06 -3.61
C ILE A 98 6.04 -8.03 -2.63
N PRO A 99 7.36 -8.25 -2.73
CA PRO A 99 8.08 -9.13 -1.82
C PRO A 99 7.88 -8.71 -0.35
N PRO A 100 7.77 -9.68 0.58
CA PRO A 100 7.57 -9.41 2.00
C PRO A 100 8.84 -8.92 2.70
N ALA A 101 10.00 -8.96 2.04
CA ALA A 101 11.23 -8.34 2.53
C ALA A 101 11.16 -6.86 2.23
N LEU A 102 10.86 -6.10 3.28
CA LEU A 102 10.62 -4.67 3.26
C LEU A 102 11.06 -4.11 4.61
#